data_AF-A0A2S6N4M7-F1
#
_entry.id   AF-A0A2S6N4M7-F1
#
_cell.length_a   1.000
_cell.length_b   1.000
_cell.length_c   1.000
_cell.angle_alpha   90.00
_cell.angle_beta   90.00
_cell.angle_gamma   90.00
#
_symmetry.space_group_name_H-M   'P 1'
#
loop_
_entity.id
_entity.type
_entity.pdbx_description
1 polymer ?
#
loop_
_entity_poly.entity_id
_entity_poly.type
_entity_poly.pdbx_seq_one_letter_code
_entity_poly.pdbx_strand_id
1 'polypeptide(L)'
;MIVIWGLGAIALLVLSFAATGRLRLQTAFNAAGAEQARAMAQAATNLAVLTLAREQIAGGAPEHDGAPSFCALEDAVVALAIEDEAGKIDLNAASESLLRDAFSGLAGLAPNDATAVARAVAQFRTPAIFGLDTPSGAGKPFAAKGAQF
;
A
#
# COMPACT_ATOMS: atom_id res chain seq x y z
N MET A 1 -36.12 -39.34 29.94
CA MET A 1 -34.79 -39.03 29.38
C MET A 1 -34.87 -38.37 27.99
N ILE A 2 -35.72 -38.83 27.06
CA ILE A 2 -35.88 -38.24 25.71
C ILE A 2 -36.19 -36.74 25.70
N VAL A 3 -37.00 -36.25 26.65
CA VAL A 3 -37.42 -34.84 26.72
C VAL A 3 -36.26 -33.90 27.05
N ILE A 4 -35.41 -34.28 28.01
CA ILE A 4 -34.24 -33.47 28.42
C ILE A 4 -33.24 -33.36 27.26
N TRP A 5 -32.99 -34.48 26.58
CA TRP A 5 -32.10 -34.50 25.41
C TRP A 5 -32.66 -33.71 24.22
N GLY A 6 -33.96 -33.81 23.96
CA GLY A 6 -34.62 -33.00 22.92
C GLY A 6 -34.54 -31.51 23.20
N LEU A 7 -34.79 -31.11 24.45
CA LEU A 7 -34.70 -29.70 24.86
C LEU A 7 -33.25 -29.18 24.78
N GLY A 8 -32.27 -30.01 25.17
CA GLY A 8 -30.85 -29.69 25.03
C GLY A 8 -30.44 -29.48 23.57
N ALA A 9 -30.90 -30.34 22.65
CA ALA A 9 -30.62 -30.21 21.23
C ALA A 9 -31.21 -28.91 20.65
N ILE A 10 -32.46 -28.57 21.00
CA ILE A 10 -33.10 -27.32 20.56
C ILE A 10 -32.34 -26.11 21.13
N ALA A 11 -31.97 -26.13 22.42
CA ALA A 11 -31.22 -25.05 23.05
C ALA A 11 -29.86 -24.82 22.35
N LEU A 12 -29.14 -25.90 22.00
CA LEU A 12 -27.89 -25.82 21.25
C LEU A 12 -28.08 -25.22 19.85
N LEU A 13 -29.14 -25.60 19.14
CA LEU A 13 -29.46 -25.05 17.82
C LEU A 13 -29.78 -23.55 17.90
N VAL A 14 -30.59 -23.14 18.87
CA VAL A 14 -30.92 -21.72 19.09
C VAL A 14 -29.66 -20.92 19.42
N LEU A 15 -28.80 -21.43 20.30
CA LEU A 15 -27.55 -20.77 20.69
C LEU A 15 -26.60 -20.62 19.50
N SER A 16 -26.45 -21.67 18.69
CA SER A 16 -25.62 -21.66 17.47
C SER A 16 -26.14 -20.66 16.45
N PHE A 17 -27.46 -20.62 16.23
CA PHE A 17 -28.08 -19.65 15.32
C PHE A 17 -27.91 -18.21 15.80
N ALA A 18 -28.14 -17.95 17.10
CA ALA A 18 -27.95 -16.63 17.69
C ALA A 18 -26.49 -16.15 17.58
N ALA A 19 -25.52 -17.04 17.88
CA ALA A 19 -24.09 -16.74 17.75
C ALA A 19 -23.70 -16.43 16.30
N THR A 20 -24.18 -17.24 15.34
CA THR A 20 -23.94 -17.03 13.91
C THR A 20 -24.57 -15.74 13.41
N GLY A 21 -25.79 -15.42 13.85
CA GLY A 21 -26.48 -14.17 13.54
C GLY A 21 -25.66 -12.97 14.02
N ARG A 22 -25.27 -12.96 15.30
CA ARG A 22 -24.45 -11.87 15.87
C ARG A 22 -23.14 -11.67 15.10
N LEU A 23 -22.44 -12.76 14.77
CA LEU A 23 -21.21 -12.69 13.99
C LEU A 23 -21.45 -12.09 12.61
N ARG A 24 -22.48 -12.54 11.89
CA ARG A 24 -22.83 -12.02 10.56
C ARG A 24 -23.16 -10.53 10.60
N LEU A 25 -23.92 -10.07 11.59
CA LEU A 25 -24.19 -8.64 11.76
C LEU A 25 -22.90 -7.86 12.00
N GLN A 26 -22.03 -8.33 12.89
CA GLN A 26 -20.76 -7.67 13.16
C GLN A 26 -19.87 -7.59 11.91
N THR A 27 -19.80 -8.67 11.12
CA THR A 27 -19.06 -8.66 9.86
C THR A 27 -19.66 -7.70 8.83
N ALA A 28 -21.00 -7.62 8.76
CA ALA A 28 -21.68 -6.70 7.85
C ALA A 28 -21.43 -5.23 8.23
N PHE A 29 -21.48 -4.89 9.52
CA PHE A 29 -21.17 -3.54 9.99
C PHE A 29 -19.71 -3.16 9.74
N ASN A 30 -18.76 -4.07 10.00
CA ASN A 30 -17.34 -3.83 9.72
C ASN A 30 -17.11 -3.62 8.22
N ALA A 31 -17.73 -4.43 7.37
CA ALA A 31 -17.62 -4.28 5.91
C ALA A 31 -18.22 -2.95 5.42
N ALA A 32 -19.41 -2.59 5.91
CA ALA A 32 -20.04 -1.32 5.57
C ALA A 32 -19.19 -0.11 6.01
N GLY A 33 -18.64 -0.15 7.23
CA GLY A 33 -17.75 0.91 7.72
C GLY A 33 -16.44 1.01 6.92
N ALA A 34 -15.85 -0.11 6.52
CA ALA A 34 -14.66 -0.13 5.69
C ALA A 34 -14.91 0.46 4.29
N GLU A 35 -16.03 0.10 3.66
CA GLU A 35 -16.41 0.68 2.36
C GLU A 35 -16.72 2.17 2.45
N GLN A 36 -17.40 2.60 3.53
CA GLN A 36 -17.63 4.03 3.76
C GLN A 36 -16.32 4.80 3.91
N ALA A 37 -15.37 4.29 4.71
CA ALA A 37 -14.04 4.90 4.86
C ALA A 37 -13.28 4.94 3.52
N ARG A 38 -13.36 3.88 2.72
CA ARG A 38 -12.74 3.81 1.39
C ARG A 38 -13.34 4.84 0.43
N ALA A 39 -14.67 4.98 0.41
CA ALA A 39 -15.37 5.96 -0.42
C ALA A 39 -14.98 7.39 -0.04
N MET A 40 -14.91 7.70 1.26
CA MET A 40 -14.46 9.01 1.77
C MET A 40 -13.01 9.30 1.41
N ALA A 41 -12.11 8.32 1.56
CA ALA A 41 -10.71 8.46 1.15
C ALA A 41 -10.60 8.74 -0.36
N GLN A 42 -11.35 8.02 -1.19
CA GLN A 42 -11.34 8.23 -2.64
C GLN A 42 -11.91 9.60 -3.04
N ALA A 43 -12.96 10.07 -2.35
CA ALA A 43 -13.48 11.42 -2.54
C ALA A 43 -12.44 12.49 -2.17
N ALA A 44 -11.74 12.32 -1.05
CA ALA A 44 -10.65 13.20 -0.63
C ALA A 44 -9.49 13.23 -1.64
N THR A 45 -9.06 12.06 -2.15
CA THR A 45 -8.02 11.98 -3.20
C THR A 45 -8.46 12.72 -4.47
N ASN A 46 -9.69 12.51 -4.93
CA ASN A 46 -10.19 13.18 -6.14
C ASN A 46 -10.25 14.71 -5.96
N LEU A 47 -10.66 15.17 -4.78
CA LEU A 47 -10.65 16.59 -4.43
C LEU A 47 -9.23 17.14 -4.40
N ALA A 48 -8.28 16.41 -3.78
CA ALA A 48 -6.88 16.79 -3.75
C ALA A 48 -6.29 16.95 -5.16
N VAL A 49 -6.56 15.99 -6.06
CA VAL A 49 -6.13 16.05 -7.47
C VAL A 49 -6.71 17.28 -8.18
N LEU A 50 -7.99 17.59 -7.96
CA LEU A 50 -8.62 18.78 -8.53
C LEU A 50 -7.99 20.07 -8.01
N THR A 51 -7.67 20.13 -6.71
CA THR A 51 -6.99 21.27 -6.09
C THR A 51 -5.59 21.45 -6.68
N LEU A 52 -4.79 20.38 -6.75
CA LEU A 52 -3.45 20.41 -7.36
C LEU A 52 -3.50 20.86 -8.83
N ALA A 53 -4.47 20.37 -9.60
CA ALA A 53 -4.64 20.79 -11.00
C ALA A 53 -4.94 22.29 -11.13
N ARG A 54 -5.72 22.86 -10.21
CA ARG A 54 -6.02 24.30 -10.17
C ARG A 54 -4.79 25.12 -9.77
N GLU A 55 -4.05 24.67 -8.77
CA GLU A 55 -2.80 25.30 -8.31
C GLU A 55 -1.76 25.37 -9.43
N GLN A 56 -1.61 24.28 -10.19
CA GLN A 56 -0.70 24.21 -11.33
C GLN A 56 -1.06 25.23 -12.43
N ILE A 57 -2.35 25.42 -12.71
CA ILE A 57 -2.82 26.41 -13.71
C ILE A 57 -2.61 27.84 -13.21
N ALA A 58 -2.82 28.08 -11.91
CA ALA A 58 -2.70 29.40 -11.31
C ALA A 58 -1.25 29.92 -11.21
N GLY A 59 -0.25 29.04 -11.35
CA GLY A 59 1.17 29.42 -11.44
C GLY A 59 1.80 29.83 -10.10
N GLY A 60 1.42 29.17 -9.01
CA GLY A 60 1.92 29.46 -7.66
C GLY A 60 1.50 28.42 -6.63
N ALA A 61 1.68 27.14 -6.95
CA ALA A 61 1.34 26.06 -6.03
C ALA A 61 2.18 26.15 -4.74
N PRO A 62 1.58 25.94 -3.55
CA PRO A 62 2.32 25.81 -2.31
C PRO A 62 3.27 24.61 -2.38
N GLU A 63 4.35 24.66 -1.58
CA GLU A 63 5.24 23.52 -1.42
C GLU A 63 4.50 22.39 -0.67
N HIS A 64 4.51 21.19 -1.25
CA HIS A 64 3.87 20.00 -0.69
C HIS A 64 4.94 19.14 -0.01
N ASP A 65 5.11 19.32 1.29
CA ASP A 65 6.19 18.76 2.12
C ASP A 65 5.86 17.41 2.77
N GLY A 66 4.69 16.84 2.47
CA GLY A 66 4.22 15.58 3.05
C GLY A 66 3.62 15.71 4.46
N ALA A 67 3.53 16.92 5.04
CA ALA A 67 2.87 17.10 6.33
C ALA A 67 1.34 16.85 6.21
N PRO A 68 0.74 16.06 7.11
CA PRO A 68 -0.68 15.78 7.04
C PRO A 68 -1.52 17.02 7.40
N SER A 69 -2.36 17.43 6.47
CA SER A 69 -3.46 18.37 6.70
C SER A 69 -4.73 17.60 7.09
N PHE A 70 -5.57 18.21 7.93
CA PHE A 70 -6.84 17.60 8.33
C PHE A 70 -8.00 18.38 7.73
N CYS A 71 -8.93 17.69 7.11
CA CYS A 71 -10.17 18.28 6.61
C CYS A 71 -11.38 17.45 7.05
N ALA A 72 -12.52 18.12 7.19
CA ALA A 72 -13.79 17.45 7.42
C ALA A 72 -14.49 17.22 6.08
N LEU A 73 -14.88 15.98 5.83
CA LEU A 73 -15.73 15.61 4.71
C LEU A 73 -16.99 14.94 5.28
N GLU A 74 -18.07 15.73 5.34
CA GLU A 74 -19.35 15.29 5.91
C GLU A 74 -19.16 14.76 7.35
N ASP A 75 -19.43 13.48 7.60
CA ASP A 75 -19.29 12.85 8.92
C ASP A 75 -17.89 12.26 9.20
N ALA A 76 -16.90 12.52 8.33
CA ALA A 76 -15.55 11.98 8.45
C ALA A 76 -14.48 13.09 8.60
N VAL A 77 -13.48 12.81 9.44
CA VAL A 77 -12.23 13.60 9.46
C VAL A 77 -11.19 12.84 8.65
N VAL A 78 -10.64 13.50 7.64
CA VAL A 78 -9.64 12.94 6.73
C VAL A 78 -8.30 13.60 7.00
N ALA A 79 -7.27 12.78 7.18
CA ALA A 79 -5.88 13.22 7.13
C ALA A 79 -5.37 13.07 5.69
N LEU A 80 -4.93 14.16 5.08
CA LEU A 80 -4.42 14.23 3.72
C LEU A 80 -3.00 14.78 3.74
N ALA A 81 -2.06 13.99 3.23
CA ALA A 81 -0.68 14.41 3.00
C ALA A 81 -0.39 14.35 1.49
N ILE A 82 0.28 15.39 0.98
CA ILE A 82 0.74 15.48 -0.40
C ILE A 82 2.23 15.75 -0.32
N GLU A 83 3.03 14.96 -1.02
CA GLU A 83 4.49 15.08 -1.07
C GLU A 83 4.93 15.13 -2.52
N ASP A 84 5.88 16.01 -2.85
CA ASP A 84 6.52 16.01 -4.16
C ASP A 84 7.54 14.86 -4.27
N GLU A 85 7.30 13.96 -5.23
CA GLU A 85 8.18 12.84 -5.53
C GLU A 85 9.38 13.22 -6.42
N ALA A 86 9.37 14.41 -7.04
CA ALA A 86 10.43 14.85 -7.96
C ALA A 86 11.81 14.98 -7.29
N GLY A 87 11.85 15.17 -5.97
CA GLY A 87 13.09 15.22 -5.18
C GLY A 87 13.70 13.86 -4.86
N LYS A 88 12.99 12.76 -5.14
CA LYS A 88 13.45 11.40 -4.81
C LYS A 88 14.22 10.77 -5.97
N ILE A 89 15.10 9.82 -5.65
CA ILE A 89 15.87 9.08 -6.66
C ILE A 89 14.95 8.08 -7.34
N ASP A 90 14.69 8.27 -8.64
CA ASP A 90 13.86 7.37 -9.42
C ASP A 90 14.54 5.99 -9.61
N LEU A 91 14.01 4.98 -8.92
CA LEU A 91 14.50 3.59 -9.03
C LEU A 91 14.31 2.98 -10.42
N ASN A 92 13.48 3.58 -11.28
CA ASN A 92 13.26 3.13 -12.65
C ASN A 92 14.33 3.64 -13.63
N ALA A 93 14.85 4.85 -13.41
CA ALA A 93 15.80 5.49 -14.33
C ALA A 93 17.22 5.66 -13.75
N ALA A 94 17.40 5.71 -12.44
CA ALA A 94 18.68 5.98 -11.79
C ALA A 94 19.77 4.98 -12.22
N SER A 95 21.00 5.45 -12.45
CA SER A 95 22.13 4.57 -12.76
C SER A 95 22.49 3.69 -11.55
N GLU A 96 23.10 2.52 -11.78
CA GLU A 96 23.63 1.68 -10.69
C GLU A 96 24.62 2.45 -9.81
N SER A 97 25.40 3.37 -10.40
CA SER A 97 26.29 4.25 -9.63
C SER A 97 25.54 5.19 -8.70
N LEU A 98 24.49 5.87 -9.18
CA LEU A 98 23.69 6.78 -8.37
C LEU A 98 23.00 6.02 -7.23
N LEU A 99 22.45 4.84 -7.51
CA LEU A 99 21.82 3.98 -6.50
C LEU A 99 22.81 3.53 -5.44
N ARG A 100 24.01 3.07 -5.84
CA ARG A 100 25.06 2.67 -4.90
C ARG A 100 25.47 3.83 -4.00
N ASP A 101 25.68 5.01 -4.57
CA ASP A 101 26.13 6.19 -3.83
C ASP A 101 25.01 6.70 -2.89
N ALA A 102 23.74 6.57 -3.30
CA ALA A 102 22.60 6.85 -2.43
C ALA A 102 22.47 5.85 -1.28
N PHE A 103 22.64 4.55 -1.54
CA PHE A 103 22.56 3.54 -0.49
C PHE A 103 23.70 3.63 0.51
N SER A 104 24.92 3.94 0.06
CA SER A 104 26.05 4.16 0.98
C SER A 104 25.94 5.49 1.72
N GLY A 105 25.58 6.58 1.03
CA GLY A 105 25.58 7.93 1.59
C GLY A 105 24.34 8.30 2.40
N LEU A 106 23.14 7.93 1.94
CA LEU A 106 21.87 8.32 2.58
C LEU A 106 21.36 7.23 3.51
N ALA A 107 21.44 5.97 3.10
CA ALA A 107 20.94 4.84 3.89
C ALA A 107 22.02 4.22 4.80
N GLY A 108 23.28 4.63 4.67
CA GLY A 108 24.38 4.18 5.54
C GLY A 108 24.79 2.72 5.33
N LEU A 109 24.52 2.13 4.16
CA LEU A 109 24.93 0.76 3.86
C LEU A 109 26.46 0.67 3.69
N ALA A 110 27.03 -0.47 4.10
CA ALA A 110 28.43 -0.75 3.82
C ALA A 110 28.68 -0.77 2.29
N PRO A 111 29.87 -0.38 1.80
CA PRO A 111 30.12 -0.22 0.36
C PRO A 111 29.80 -1.46 -0.49
N ASN A 112 30.10 -2.65 0.03
CA ASN A 112 29.81 -3.91 -0.64
C ASN A 112 28.30 -4.18 -0.72
N ASP A 113 27.57 -3.91 0.36
CA ASP A 113 26.12 -4.10 0.43
C ASP A 113 25.39 -3.08 -0.46
N ALA A 114 25.81 -1.81 -0.43
CA ALA A 114 25.28 -0.77 -1.30
C ALA A 114 25.44 -1.13 -2.79
N THR A 115 26.60 -1.70 -3.15
CA THR A 115 26.86 -2.19 -4.52
C THR A 115 25.98 -3.38 -4.87
N ALA A 116 25.83 -4.34 -3.96
CA ALA A 116 25.00 -5.52 -4.17
C ALA A 116 23.52 -5.15 -4.34
N VAL A 117 22.99 -4.24 -3.52
CA VAL A 117 21.60 -3.76 -3.59
C VAL A 117 21.36 -2.94 -4.86
N ALA A 118 22.27 -2.02 -5.22
CA ALA A 118 22.16 -1.24 -6.45
C ALA A 118 22.09 -2.13 -7.70
N ARG A 119 22.96 -3.15 -7.77
CA ARG A 119 22.93 -4.15 -8.84
C ARG A 119 21.63 -4.94 -8.85
N ALA A 120 21.13 -5.36 -7.69
CA ALA A 120 19.88 -6.10 -7.58
C ALA A 120 18.68 -5.27 -8.08
N VAL A 121 18.62 -3.98 -7.76
CA VAL A 121 17.59 -3.05 -8.25
C VAL A 121 17.67 -2.92 -9.77
N ALA A 122 18.88 -2.68 -10.32
CA ALA A 122 19.08 -2.57 -11.77
C ALA A 122 18.69 -3.86 -12.50
N GLN A 123 19.10 -5.01 -11.97
CA GLN A 123 18.74 -6.32 -12.52
C GLN A 123 17.24 -6.59 -12.45
N PHE A 124 16.57 -6.21 -11.35
CA PHE A 124 15.14 -6.44 -11.17
C PHE A 124 14.30 -5.73 -12.24
N ARG A 125 14.66 -4.49 -12.61
CA ARG A 125 13.94 -3.69 -13.60
C ARG A 125 14.34 -3.96 -15.05
N THR A 126 15.48 -4.63 -15.28
CA THR A 126 16.02 -4.84 -16.63
C THR A 126 15.38 -6.08 -17.26
N PRO A 127 14.76 -5.97 -18.45
CA PRO A 127 14.23 -7.13 -19.16
C PRO A 127 15.32 -8.18 -19.37
N ALA A 128 15.00 -9.45 -19.12
CA ALA A 128 15.89 -10.53 -19.48
C ALA A 128 16.04 -10.54 -21.01
N ILE A 129 17.25 -10.27 -21.50
CA ILE A 129 17.57 -10.47 -22.90
C ILE A 129 17.69 -11.99 -23.10
N PHE A 130 17.04 -12.54 -24.12
CA PHE A 130 17.08 -13.97 -24.44
C PHE A 130 18.50 -14.54 -24.32
N GLY A 131 18.70 -15.51 -23.42
CA GLY A 131 19.95 -16.23 -23.25
C GLY A 131 20.97 -15.64 -22.26
N LEU A 132 20.65 -14.53 -21.58
CA LEU A 132 21.45 -14.02 -20.46
C LEU A 132 20.71 -14.28 -19.15
N ASP A 133 21.34 -15.10 -18.30
CA ASP A 133 20.81 -15.57 -17.02
C ASP A 133 20.14 -14.45 -16.21
N THR A 134 18.90 -14.69 -15.80
CA THR A 134 18.43 -14.10 -14.54
C THR A 134 19.05 -14.96 -13.44
N PRO A 135 19.92 -14.42 -12.57
CA PRO A 135 20.23 -15.09 -11.33
C PRO A 135 18.90 -15.24 -10.60
N SER A 136 18.37 -16.45 -10.60
CA SER A 136 17.34 -16.89 -9.66
C SER A 136 17.87 -16.53 -8.28
N GLY A 137 17.28 -15.51 -7.67
CA GLY A 137 17.73 -15.01 -6.39
C GLY A 137 17.63 -16.15 -5.37
N ALA A 138 18.77 -16.65 -4.92
CA ALA A 138 18.96 -17.43 -3.69
C ALA A 138 17.70 -18.18 -3.18
N GLY A 139 17.18 -19.14 -3.95
CA GLY A 139 16.09 -20.02 -3.53
C GLY A 139 14.69 -19.39 -3.42
N LYS A 140 14.44 -18.21 -3.99
CA LYS A 140 13.11 -17.58 -4.01
C LYS A 140 12.32 -18.01 -5.27
N PRO A 141 11.01 -18.31 -5.16
CA PRO A 141 10.20 -18.86 -6.26
C PRO A 141 9.78 -17.81 -7.31
N PHE A 142 10.39 -16.63 -7.33
CA PHE A 142 10.03 -15.55 -8.25
C PHE A 142 11.26 -14.99 -8.97
N ALA A 143 11.06 -14.67 -10.25
CA ALA A 143 12.07 -14.07 -11.10
C ALA A 143 12.13 -12.54 -10.93
N ALA A 144 13.17 -11.93 -11.49
CA ALA A 144 13.21 -10.48 -11.70
C ALA A 144 11.98 -10.02 -12.50
N LYS A 145 11.45 -8.82 -12.20
CA LYS A 145 10.25 -8.28 -12.87
C LYS A 145 10.48 -8.06 -14.36
N GLY A 146 11.68 -7.63 -14.74
CA GLY A 146 12.03 -7.33 -16.13
C GLY A 146 11.28 -6.12 -16.71
N ALA A 147 10.74 -5.26 -15.84
CA ALA A 147 10.01 -4.04 -16.18
C ALA A 147 10.18 -3.01 -15.04
N GLN A 148 9.78 -1.77 -15.29
CA GLN A 148 9.73 -0.71 -14.29
C GLN A 148 8.91 -1.15 -13.05
N PHE A 149 9.29 -0.65 -11.87
CA PHE A 149 8.69 -0.95 -10.57
C PHE A 149 7.19 -0.65 -10.52
#